data_AF-V4N9U6-F1
#
_entry.id   AF-V4N9U6-F1
#
_cell.length_a   1.000
_cell.length_b   1.000
_cell.length_c   1.000
_cell.angle_alpha   90.00
_cell.angle_beta   90.00
_cell.angle_gamma   90.00
#
_symmetry.space_group_name_H-M   'P 1'
#
loop_
_entity.id
_entity.type
_entity.pdbx_description
1 polymer ?
#
loop_
_entity_poly.entity_id
_entity_poly.type
_entity_poly.pdbx_seq_one_letter_code
_entity_poly.pdbx_strand_id
1 'polypeptide(L)'
;QSHNLTREQKKVRDSYLFCCENFYSLPEMINYMNENHGLPETTVTNVFRELLKGKNAEAYLRVSQKRSLQRRTSGTGVGSSTK
;
A
#
# COMPACT_ATOMS: atom_id res chain seq x y z
N GLN A 1 -10.21 14.38 22.70
CA GLN A 1 -9.67 15.48 21.88
C GLN A 1 -9.64 15.06 20.42
N SER A 2 -10.57 15.54 19.60
CA SER A 2 -10.52 15.34 18.15
C SER A 2 -9.50 16.32 17.56
N HIS A 3 -8.27 15.86 17.35
CA HIS A 3 -7.27 16.64 16.61
C HIS A 3 -7.82 16.85 15.20
N ASN A 4 -8.21 18.09 14.88
CA ASN A 4 -8.55 18.46 13.52
C ASN A 4 -7.29 18.31 12.68
N LEU A 5 -7.17 17.19 11.95
CA LEU A 5 -6.09 16.97 11.01
C LEU A 5 -6.04 18.13 10.02
N THR A 6 -4.85 18.65 9.75
CA THR A 6 -4.64 19.61 8.68
C THR A 6 -5.05 19.00 7.34
N ARG A 7 -5.31 19.83 6.33
CA ARG A 7 -5.68 19.34 4.98
C ARG A 7 -4.64 18.37 4.41
N GLU A 8 -3.36 18.64 4.66
CA GLU A 8 -2.25 17.79 4.22
C GLU A 8 -2.23 16.45 4.97
N GLN A 9 -2.41 16.47 6.29
CA GLN A 9 -2.50 15.25 7.09
C GLN A 9 -3.68 14.37 6.66
N LYS A 10 -4.82 14.97 6.28
CA LYS A 10 -5.97 14.24 5.71
C LYS A 10 -5.59 13.56 4.40
N LYS A 11 -4.93 14.25 3.47
CA LYS A 11 -4.47 13.67 2.20
C LYS A 11 -3.53 12.49 2.40
N VAL A 12 -2.55 12.63 3.30
CA VAL A 12 -1.61 11.54 3.64
C VAL A 12 -2.37 10.32 4.19
N ARG A 13 -3.29 10.54 5.13
CA ARG A 13 -4.14 9.48 5.68
C ARG A 13 -4.97 8.79 4.61
N ASP A 14 -5.63 9.57 3.75
CA ASP A 14 -6.50 9.03 2.71
C ASP A 14 -5.69 8.22 1.68
N SER A 15 -4.44 8.62 1.39
CA SER A 15 -3.51 7.81 0.60
C SER A 15 -3.12 6.51 1.29
N TYR A 16 -2.92 6.49 2.61
CA TYR A 16 -2.61 5.25 3.34
C TYR A 16 -3.80 4.30 3.30
N LEU A 17 -5.02 4.83 3.47
CA LEU A 17 -6.27 4.07 3.33
C LEU A 17 -6.38 3.47 1.93
N PHE A 18 -6.15 4.26 0.89
CA PHE A 18 -6.15 3.78 -0.50
C PHE A 18 -5.16 2.62 -0.70
N CYS A 19 -3.92 2.75 -0.22
CA CYS A 19 -2.94 1.65 -0.30
C CYS A 19 -3.43 0.39 0.42
N CYS A 20 -4.06 0.52 1.58
CA CYS A 20 -4.59 -0.60 2.36
C CYS A 20 -5.76 -1.29 1.65
N GLU A 21 -6.75 -0.53 1.15
CA GLU A 21 -7.91 -1.05 0.40
C GLU A 21 -7.50 -1.77 -0.89
N ASN A 22 -6.40 -1.32 -1.49
CA ASN A 22 -5.83 -1.96 -2.67
C ASN A 22 -4.85 -3.11 -2.36
N PHE A 23 -4.64 -3.42 -1.08
CA PHE A 23 -3.65 -4.37 -0.57
C PHE A 23 -2.29 -4.17 -1.25
N TYR A 24 -1.75 -2.96 -1.11
CA TYR A 24 -0.39 -2.68 -1.53
C TYR A 24 0.56 -3.45 -0.61
N SER A 25 1.55 -4.10 -1.22
CA SER A 25 2.71 -4.61 -0.52
C SER A 25 3.57 -3.45 0.01
N LEU A 26 4.48 -3.74 0.95
CA LEU A 26 5.40 -2.74 1.48
C LEU A 26 6.13 -1.92 0.38
N PRO A 27 6.77 -2.52 -0.64
CA PRO A 27 7.44 -1.74 -1.69
C PRO A 27 6.48 -0.89 -2.51
N GLU A 28 5.26 -1.36 -2.78
CA GLU A 28 4.24 -0.57 -3.52
C GLU A 28 3.77 0.63 -2.70
N MET A 29 3.59 0.44 -1.38
CA MET A 29 3.20 1.52 -0.49
C MET A 29 4.33 2.55 -0.32
N ILE A 30 5.59 2.10 -0.23
CA ILE A 30 6.77 2.98 -0.20
C ILE A 30 6.81 3.84 -1.47
N ASN A 31 6.72 3.21 -2.64
CA ASN A 31 6.76 3.92 -3.92
C ASN A 31 5.63 4.95 -4.02
N TYR A 32 4.39 4.52 -3.76
CA TYR A 32 3.22 5.38 -3.86
C TYR A 32 3.30 6.57 -2.89
N MET A 33 3.71 6.35 -1.64
CA MET A 33 3.81 7.41 -0.64
C MET A 33 4.95 8.38 -0.92
N ASN A 34 6.06 7.88 -1.47
CA ASN A 34 7.16 8.73 -1.87
C ASN A 34 6.76 9.62 -3.06
N GLU A 35 6.15 9.05 -4.10
CA GLU A 35 5.73 9.80 -5.29
C GLU A 35 4.63 10.84 -5.01
N ASN A 36 3.68 10.52 -4.13
CA ASN A 36 2.51 11.39 -3.88
C ASN A 36 2.73 12.40 -2.74
N HIS A 37 3.57 12.07 -1.75
CA HIS A 37 3.73 12.87 -0.53
C HIS A 37 5.18 13.12 -0.12
N GLY A 38 6.16 12.60 -0.86
CA GLY A 38 7.59 12.75 -0.52
C GLY A 38 7.99 12.05 0.77
N LEU A 39 7.20 11.07 1.24
CA LEU A 39 7.48 10.42 2.52
C LEU A 39 8.70 9.48 2.39
N PRO A 40 9.58 9.45 3.41
CA PRO A 40 10.73 8.57 3.41
C PRO A 40 10.30 7.12 3.68
N GLU A 41 11.07 6.18 3.13
CA GLU A 41 10.84 4.74 3.28
C GLU A 41 10.68 4.30 4.74
N THR A 42 11.48 4.87 5.65
CA THR A 42 11.45 4.55 7.07
C THR A 42 10.11 4.88 7.71
N THR A 43 9.51 6.01 7.35
CA THR A 43 8.18 6.41 7.82
C THR A 43 7.12 5.45 7.32
N VAL A 44 7.12 5.13 6.03
CA VAL A 44 6.13 4.23 5.42
C VAL A 44 6.25 2.81 5.99
N THR A 45 7.48 2.33 6.19
CA THR A 45 7.76 1.03 6.79
C THR A 45 7.23 0.93 8.21
N ASN A 46 7.38 1.98 9.02
CA ASN A 46 6.83 2.00 10.38
C ASN A 46 5.30 1.94 10.37
N VAL A 47 4.64 2.72 9.51
CA VAL A 47 3.17 2.67 9.36
C VAL A 47 2.70 1.29 8.91
N PHE A 48 3.39 0.70 7.93
CA PHE A 48 3.08 -0.64 7.45
C PHE A 48 3.26 -1.71 8.55
N ARG A 49 4.29 -1.59 9.39
CA ARG A 49 4.47 -2.48 10.55
C ARG A 49 3.32 -2.36 11.54
N GLU A 50 2.86 -1.14 11.84
CA GLU A 50 1.69 -0.95 12.73
C GLU A 50 0.42 -1.58 12.12
N LEU A 51 0.20 -1.45 10.81
CA LEU A 51 -0.89 -2.13 10.09
C LEU A 51 -0.85 -3.65 10.31
N LEU A 52 0.37 -4.23 10.29
CA LEU A 52 0.62 -5.65 10.48
C LEU A 52 0.67 -6.10 11.95
N LYS A 53 0.48 -5.22 12.94
CA LYS A 53 0.32 -5.66 14.33
C LYS A 53 -1.10 -6.15 14.64
N GLY A 54 -2.06 -5.94 13.72
CA GLY A 54 -3.43 -6.40 13.90
C GLY A 54 -3.61 -7.91 13.71
N LYS A 55 -4.75 -8.45 14.18
CA LYS A 55 -5.13 -9.88 14.06
C LYS A 55 -5.20 -10.40 12.61
N ASN A 56 -5.19 -9.51 11.62
CA ASN A 56 -5.34 -9.83 10.19
C ASN A 56 -4.05 -9.65 9.37
N ALA A 57 -2.90 -9.50 10.02
CA ALA A 57 -1.62 -9.25 9.35
C ALA A 57 -1.28 -10.28 8.29
N GLU A 58 -1.43 -11.57 8.62
CA GLU A 58 -1.15 -12.67 7.69
C GLU A 58 -2.09 -12.65 6.48
N ALA A 59 -3.38 -12.39 6.71
CA ALA A 59 -4.37 -12.27 5.64
C ALA A 59 -4.03 -11.09 4.71
N TYR A 60 -3.66 -9.94 5.28
CA TYR A 60 -3.23 -8.77 4.51
C TYR A 60 -1.98 -9.09 3.66
N LEU A 61 -0.97 -9.75 4.26
CA LEU A 61 0.25 -10.14 3.54
C LEU A 61 -0.06 -11.09 2.38
N ARG A 62 -0.89 -12.11 2.61
CA ARG A 62 -1.29 -13.08 1.57
C ARG A 62 -2.00 -12.40 0.40
N VAL A 63 -2.94 -11.49 0.69
CA VAL A 63 -3.69 -10.77 -0.35
C VAL A 63 -2.79 -9.77 -1.07
N SER A 64 -1.92 -9.05 -0.36
CA SER A 64 -1.02 -8.07 -0.98
C SER A 64 0.00 -8.71 -1.92
N GLN A 65 0.54 -9.88 -1.57
CA GLN A 65 1.39 -10.66 -2.48
C GLN A 65 0.64 -11.08 -3.74
N LYS A 66 -0.57 -11.65 -3.60
CA LYS A 66 -1.40 -12.06 -4.74
C LYS A 66 -1.72 -10.88 -5.65
N ARG A 67 -2.14 -9.74 -5.09
CA ARG A 67 -2.47 -8.54 -5.86
C ARG A 67 -1.26 -7.88 -6.50
N SER A 68 -0.11 -7.87 -5.82
CA SER A 68 1.13 -7.35 -6.40
C SER A 68 1.55 -8.17 -7.62
N LEU A 69 1.48 -9.50 -7.54
CA LEU A 69 1.70 -10.37 -8.70
C LEU A 69 0.74 -10.04 -9.84
N GLN A 70 -0.57 -9.93 -9.55
CA GLN A 70 -1.56 -9.56 -10.55
C GLN A 70 -1.24 -8.22 -11.22
N ARG A 71 -0.91 -7.17 -10.44
CA ARG A 71 -0.52 -5.85 -10.99
C ARG A 71 0.70 -5.94 -11.90
N ARG A 72 1.71 -6.71 -11.51
CA ARG A 72 2.92 -6.93 -12.33
C ARG A 72 2.63 -7.70 -13.60
N THR A 73 1.73 -8.69 -13.56
CA THR A 73 1.33 -9.46 -14.74
C THR A 73 0.38 -8.69 -15.65
N SER A 74 -0.48 -7.84 -15.10
CA SER A 74 -1.44 -7.02 -15.85
C SER A 74 -0.81 -5.75 -16.41
N GLY A 75 0.33 -5.29 -15.88
CA GLY A 75 1.15 -4.22 -16.44
C GLY A 75 1.99 -4.66 -17.65
N THR A 76 2.08 -5.97 -17.93
CA THR A 76 2.80 -6.53 -19.08
C THR A 76 1.82 -7.32 -19.95
N GLY A 77 1.05 -6.61 -20.77
CA GLY A 77 0.33 -7.24 -21.86
C GLY A 77 1.28 -7.73 -22.94
N VAL A 78 1.91 -8.91 -22.76
CA VAL A 78 2.26 -9.87 -23.83
C VAL A 78 2.34 -11.28 -23.23
N GLY A 79 1.45 -12.16 -23.68
CA GLY A 79 1.77 -13.59 -23.82
C GLY A 79 1.35 -14.53 -22.69
N SER A 80 0.06 -14.76 -22.53
CA SER A 80 -0.42 -16.12 -22.23
C SER A 80 -1.47 -16.48 -23.29
N SER A 81 -0.98 -16.73 -24.50
CA SER A 81 -1.69 -17.57 -25.46
C SER A 81 -1.54 -19.01 -25.00
N THR A 82 -2.61 -19.51 -24.40
CA THR A 82 -3.23 -20.80 -24.76
C THR A 82 -2.48 -21.60 -25.83
N LYS A 83 -1.90 -22.75 -25.46
CA LYS A 83 -2.45 -24.09 -25.73
C LYS A 83 -1.58 -25.17 -25.10
#